data_AF-A0A1V2MFA8-F1
#
_entry.id   AF-A0A1V2MFA8-F1
#
_cell.length_a   1.000
_cell.length_b   1.000
_cell.length_c   1.000
_cell.angle_alpha   90.00
_cell.angle_beta   90.00
_cell.angle_gamma   90.00
#
_symmetry.space_group_name_H-M   'P 1'
#
loop_
_entity.id
_entity.type
_entity.pdbx_description
1 polymer ?
#
loop_
_entity_poly.entity_id
_entity_poly.type
_entity_poly.pdbx_seq_one_letter_code
_entity_poly.pdbx_strand_id
1 'polypeptide(L)'
;LQASGEWTWDVFVEICEKLTRDTDNDGVFDVYAIDSEPTDMIKQILISNNARTVEIDENGKFYNGTKTPQAIRALEWFDYFYDLPYDLAPTNYQGHQDLFRSGKVAMYYGNEGESKAFAEMSDDYGFVCFPKGPDAEHYVVGTNATAWVIPNTYTKEEAENIAFVINIWMNDPPGYDGPDDWMAAKYPLFRDERAVEETLAIARLDTAQAMFDYRSVVFGVDVNQIANPVYYNEKTVAEAIEAVAPVYDAAIAKANGE
;
A
#
# COMPACT_ATOMS: atom_id res chain seq x y z
N LEU A 1 -10.12 0.75 17.13
CA LEU A 1 -9.87 -0.35 16.16
C LEU A 1 -8.38 -0.48 15.89
N GLN A 2 -7.71 0.50 15.28
CA GLN A 2 -6.26 0.39 15.02
C GLN A 2 -5.43 0.29 16.30
N ALA A 3 -5.61 1.21 17.26
CA ALA A 3 -4.89 1.19 18.53
C ALA A 3 -5.14 -0.10 19.36
N SER A 4 -6.31 -0.73 19.22
CA SER A 4 -6.63 -2.01 19.85
C SER A 4 -6.17 -3.24 19.05
N GLY A 5 -5.65 -3.05 17.83
CA GLY A 5 -5.28 -4.13 16.93
C GLY A 5 -6.46 -4.88 16.30
N GLU A 6 -7.68 -4.34 16.41
CA GLU A 6 -8.94 -4.92 15.92
C GLU A 6 -9.33 -4.40 14.53
N TRP A 7 -8.52 -3.52 13.93
CA TRP A 7 -8.73 -3.07 12.56
C TRP A 7 -8.25 -4.14 11.57
N THR A 8 -9.18 -4.98 11.10
CA THR A 8 -8.95 -6.13 10.19
C THR A 8 -9.79 -6.01 8.93
N TRP A 9 -9.51 -6.86 7.92
CA TRP A 9 -10.30 -6.93 6.68
C TRP A 9 -11.79 -7.16 6.92
N ASP A 10 -12.15 -8.07 7.83
CA ASP A 10 -13.56 -8.34 8.14
C ASP A 10 -14.26 -7.11 8.72
N VAL A 11 -13.61 -6.42 9.67
CA VAL A 11 -14.13 -5.19 10.28
C VAL A 11 -14.21 -4.05 9.26
N PHE A 12 -13.27 -3.99 8.31
CA PHE A 12 -13.32 -3.06 7.19
C PHE A 12 -14.53 -3.32 6.29
N VAL A 13 -14.81 -4.57 5.92
CA VAL A 13 -16.01 -4.95 5.13
C VAL A 13 -17.30 -4.60 5.86
N GLU A 14 -17.39 -4.87 7.18
CA GLU A 14 -18.54 -4.50 8.00
C GLU A 14 -18.76 -2.97 8.06
N ILE A 15 -17.67 -2.20 8.05
CA ILE A 15 -17.75 -0.74 8.00
C ILE A 15 -18.18 -0.27 6.61
N CYS A 16 -17.65 -0.87 5.54
CA CYS A 16 -18.07 -0.56 4.17
C CYS A 16 -19.59 -0.78 3.99
N GLU A 17 -20.13 -1.90 4.47
CA GLU A 17 -21.57 -2.18 4.42
C GLU A 17 -22.41 -1.07 5.06
N LYS A 18 -21.97 -0.55 6.21
CA LYS A 18 -22.68 0.51 6.94
C LYS A 18 -22.57 1.88 6.26
N LEU A 19 -21.49 2.12 5.53
CA LEU A 19 -21.21 3.40 4.88
C LEU A 19 -21.90 3.52 3.53
N THR A 20 -22.05 2.40 2.82
CA THR A 20 -22.80 2.32 1.56
C THR A 20 -24.29 2.49 1.82
N ARG A 21 -24.87 3.59 1.33
CA ARG A 21 -26.25 3.98 1.66
C ARG A 21 -26.99 4.53 0.45
N ASP A 22 -28.20 4.01 0.27
CA ASP A 22 -29.28 4.63 -0.52
C ASP A 22 -30.12 5.44 0.48
N THR A 23 -30.02 6.76 0.41
CA THR A 23 -30.63 7.69 1.38
C THR A 23 -31.99 8.21 0.92
N ASP A 24 -32.29 8.14 -0.37
CA ASP A 24 -33.58 8.54 -0.93
C ASP A 24 -34.49 7.37 -1.35
N ASN A 25 -34.01 6.13 -1.21
CA ASN A 25 -34.67 4.86 -1.52
C ASN A 25 -35.04 4.70 -3.00
N ASP A 26 -34.23 5.22 -3.92
CA ASP A 26 -34.46 5.06 -5.37
C ASP A 26 -33.86 3.77 -5.96
N GLY A 27 -33.14 2.98 -5.16
CA GLY A 27 -32.48 1.74 -5.56
C GLY A 27 -31.06 1.94 -6.07
N VAL A 28 -30.50 3.15 -6.00
CA VAL A 28 -29.11 3.49 -6.32
C VAL A 28 -28.44 4.05 -5.07
N PHE A 29 -27.19 3.67 -4.80
CA PHE A 29 -26.48 4.24 -3.66
C PHE A 29 -26.12 5.71 -3.89
N ASP A 30 -26.45 6.56 -2.91
CA ASP A 30 -26.10 7.97 -2.86
C ASP A 30 -24.66 8.19 -2.40
N VAL A 31 -24.23 7.32 -1.48
CA VAL A 31 -22.92 7.30 -0.84
C VAL A 31 -22.38 5.88 -0.92
N TYR A 32 -21.17 5.75 -1.44
CA TYR A 32 -20.44 4.49 -1.49
C TYR A 32 -19.42 4.44 -0.35
N ALA A 33 -18.98 3.25 0.03
CA ALA A 33 -18.05 3.10 1.13
C ALA A 33 -16.68 3.69 0.81
N ILE A 34 -16.14 3.38 -0.38
CA ILE A 34 -14.74 3.67 -0.70
C ILE A 34 -14.54 4.03 -2.17
N ASP A 35 -13.62 4.96 -2.43
CA ASP A 35 -12.93 5.07 -3.72
C ASP A 35 -11.54 4.44 -3.58
N SER A 36 -11.19 3.61 -4.57
CA SER A 36 -9.86 3.01 -4.66
C SER A 36 -9.53 2.66 -6.10
N GLU A 37 -8.30 2.93 -6.50
CA GLU A 37 -7.74 2.43 -7.74
C GLU A 37 -7.35 0.95 -7.56
N PRO A 38 -7.97 -0.01 -8.28
CA PRO A 38 -7.75 -1.45 -8.06
C PRO A 38 -6.28 -1.86 -8.16
N THR A 39 -5.53 -1.20 -9.04
CA THR A 39 -4.10 -1.44 -9.26
C THR A 39 -3.22 -1.06 -8.07
N ASP A 40 -3.62 -0.08 -7.27
CA ASP A 40 -2.92 0.28 -6.03
C ASP A 40 -3.47 -0.49 -4.83
N MET A 41 -4.78 -0.73 -4.80
CA MET A 41 -5.45 -1.49 -3.75
C MET A 41 -4.90 -2.93 -3.64
N ILE A 42 -4.74 -3.64 -4.76
CA ILE A 42 -4.20 -5.02 -4.76
C ILE A 42 -2.82 -5.13 -4.12
N LYS A 43 -1.97 -4.10 -4.29
CA LYS A 43 -0.62 -4.06 -3.70
C LYS A 43 -0.71 -4.00 -2.19
N GLN A 44 -1.60 -3.16 -1.68
CA GLN A 44 -1.80 -3.01 -0.24
C GLN A 44 -2.49 -4.23 0.38
N ILE A 45 -3.44 -4.85 -0.32
CA ILE A 45 -4.07 -6.10 0.12
C ILE A 45 -3.02 -7.20 0.24
N LEU A 46 -2.15 -7.39 -0.75
CA LEU A 46 -1.06 -8.37 -0.67
C LEU A 46 -0.18 -8.16 0.57
N ILE A 47 0.36 -6.96 0.76
CA ILE A 47 1.31 -6.73 1.87
C ILE A 47 0.62 -6.72 3.23
N SER A 48 -0.64 -6.28 3.33
CA SER A 48 -1.40 -6.35 4.58
C SER A 48 -1.70 -7.77 5.02
N ASN A 49 -1.45 -8.77 4.16
CA ASN A 49 -1.48 -10.19 4.46
C ASN A 49 -0.09 -10.86 4.37
N ASN A 50 0.99 -10.11 4.54
CA ASN A 50 2.37 -10.61 4.49
C ASN A 50 2.73 -11.33 3.17
N ALA A 51 2.23 -10.82 2.04
CA ALA A 51 2.50 -11.37 0.72
C ALA A 51 2.97 -10.31 -0.29
N ARG A 52 3.72 -10.76 -1.31
CA ARG A 52 4.13 -9.97 -2.47
C ARG A 52 4.02 -10.79 -3.75
N THR A 53 4.00 -10.11 -4.90
CA THR A 53 4.08 -10.80 -6.20
C THR A 53 5.45 -11.41 -6.46
N VAL A 54 6.50 -10.81 -5.89
CA VAL A 54 7.87 -11.31 -5.89
C VAL A 54 8.30 -11.43 -4.44
N GLU A 55 8.84 -12.59 -4.07
CA GLU A 55 9.36 -12.86 -2.74
C GLU A 55 10.85 -13.19 -2.82
N ILE A 56 11.51 -13.22 -1.66
CA ILE A 56 12.91 -13.61 -1.54
C ILE A 56 13.04 -14.81 -0.58
N ASP A 57 13.81 -15.81 -0.96
CA ASP A 57 14.09 -16.96 -0.10
C ASP A 57 15.23 -16.69 0.89
N GLU A 58 15.53 -17.66 1.75
CA GLU A 58 16.60 -17.59 2.75
C GLU A 58 18.00 -17.42 2.15
N ASN A 59 18.19 -17.73 0.87
CA ASN A 59 19.46 -17.60 0.14
C ASN A 59 19.57 -16.27 -0.62
N GLY A 60 18.56 -15.40 -0.51
CA GLY A 60 18.52 -14.13 -1.23
C GLY A 60 18.08 -14.27 -2.69
N LYS A 61 17.49 -15.40 -3.09
CA LYS A 61 16.98 -15.63 -4.44
C LYS A 61 15.52 -15.21 -4.55
N PHE A 62 15.20 -14.47 -5.61
CA PHE A 62 13.82 -14.10 -5.89
C PHE A 62 13.02 -15.32 -6.34
N TYR A 63 11.76 -15.40 -5.94
CA TYR A 63 10.81 -16.39 -6.44
C TYR A 63 9.41 -15.79 -6.63
N ASN A 64 8.58 -16.48 -7.41
CA ASN A 64 7.24 -16.03 -7.73
C ASN A 64 6.33 -16.17 -6.51
N GLY A 65 6.01 -15.04 -5.88
CA GLY A 65 5.24 -14.98 -4.63
C GLY A 65 3.74 -15.17 -4.83
N THR A 66 3.24 -15.04 -6.07
CA THR A 66 1.79 -15.10 -6.37
C THR A 66 1.13 -16.43 -6.02
N LYS A 67 1.91 -17.51 -5.93
CA LYS A 67 1.44 -18.87 -5.61
C LYS A 67 1.58 -19.23 -4.13
N THR A 68 2.05 -18.31 -3.29
CA THR A 68 2.11 -18.54 -1.84
C THR A 68 0.69 -18.59 -1.25
N PRO A 69 0.45 -19.36 -0.17
CA PRO A 69 -0.86 -19.39 0.48
C PRO A 69 -1.38 -18.01 0.88
N GLN A 70 -0.49 -17.13 1.37
CA GLN A 70 -0.78 -15.77 1.78
C GLN A 70 -1.19 -14.89 0.58
N ALA A 71 -0.47 -14.99 -0.54
CA ALA A 71 -0.80 -14.26 -1.76
C ALA A 71 -2.12 -14.73 -2.35
N ILE A 72 -2.35 -16.05 -2.44
CA ILE A 72 -3.62 -16.60 -2.94
C ILE A 72 -4.77 -16.08 -2.08
N ARG A 73 -4.67 -16.17 -0.76
CA ARG A 73 -5.72 -15.67 0.15
C ARG A 73 -5.99 -14.17 -0.06
N ALA A 74 -4.95 -13.37 -0.23
CA ALA A 74 -5.07 -11.94 -0.48
C ALA A 74 -5.73 -11.62 -1.83
N LEU A 75 -5.37 -12.37 -2.89
CA LEU A 75 -5.95 -12.19 -4.22
C LEU A 75 -7.41 -12.65 -4.28
N GLU A 76 -7.76 -13.74 -3.59
CA GLU A 76 -9.16 -14.19 -3.44
C GLU A 76 -9.97 -13.19 -2.61
N TRP A 77 -9.37 -12.54 -1.60
CA TRP A 77 -10.04 -11.47 -0.86
C TRP A 77 -10.23 -10.21 -1.72
N PHE A 78 -9.28 -9.88 -2.59
CA PHE A 78 -9.43 -8.80 -3.56
C PHE A 78 -10.63 -9.06 -4.49
N ASP A 79 -10.74 -10.27 -5.05
CA ASP A 79 -11.88 -10.68 -5.89
C ASP A 79 -13.20 -10.57 -5.11
N TYR A 80 -13.25 -11.16 -3.91
CA TYR A 80 -14.41 -11.08 -3.03
C TYR A 80 -14.82 -9.64 -2.70
N PHE A 81 -13.86 -8.77 -2.35
CA PHE A 81 -14.15 -7.39 -1.95
C PHE A 81 -14.75 -6.58 -3.10
N TYR A 82 -14.22 -6.75 -4.32
CA TYR A 82 -14.70 -6.01 -5.50
C TYR A 82 -15.96 -6.60 -6.14
N ASP A 83 -16.39 -7.81 -5.75
CA ASP A 83 -17.75 -8.31 -6.06
C ASP A 83 -18.83 -7.64 -5.17
N LEU A 84 -18.43 -7.00 -4.06
CA LEU A 84 -19.34 -6.24 -3.20
C LEU A 84 -19.59 -4.84 -3.80
N PRO A 85 -20.81 -4.29 -3.68
CA PRO A 85 -21.18 -3.03 -4.33
C PRO A 85 -20.78 -1.82 -3.47
N TYR A 86 -19.55 -1.81 -2.96
CA TYR A 86 -19.08 -0.83 -1.98
C TYR A 86 -18.13 0.22 -2.57
N ASP A 87 -17.51 -0.08 -3.71
CA ASP A 87 -16.60 0.84 -4.38
C ASP A 87 -17.33 1.74 -5.38
N LEU A 88 -16.77 2.92 -5.61
CA LEU A 88 -17.16 3.79 -6.72
C LEU A 88 -15.91 4.33 -7.40
N ALA A 89 -15.71 3.98 -8.66
CA ALA A 89 -14.64 4.51 -9.48
C ALA A 89 -15.08 5.80 -10.21
N PRO A 90 -14.19 6.81 -10.34
CA PRO A 90 -14.46 8.00 -11.12
C PRO A 90 -14.36 7.71 -12.63
N THR A 91 -14.92 8.62 -13.44
CA THR A 91 -14.82 8.53 -14.90
C THR A 91 -13.48 9.02 -15.47
N ASN A 92 -12.62 9.58 -14.62
CA ASN A 92 -11.29 10.07 -14.98
C ASN A 92 -10.37 10.07 -13.75
N TYR A 93 -9.06 10.08 -13.98
CA TYR A 93 -8.05 9.98 -12.92
C TYR A 93 -8.15 11.07 -11.84
N GLN A 94 -8.49 12.31 -12.19
CA GLN A 94 -8.58 13.39 -11.20
C GLN A 94 -9.78 13.20 -10.26
N GLY A 95 -10.77 12.40 -10.67
CA GLY A 95 -12.04 12.23 -9.97
C GLY A 95 -11.95 11.42 -8.68
N HIS A 96 -10.88 10.66 -8.44
CA HIS A 96 -10.72 9.85 -7.22
C HIS A 96 -10.81 10.72 -5.96
N GLN A 97 -9.98 11.75 -5.89
CA GLN A 97 -9.98 12.73 -4.81
C GLN A 97 -11.27 13.58 -4.78
N ASP A 98 -11.92 13.80 -5.93
CA ASP A 98 -13.18 14.55 -6.00
C ASP A 98 -14.35 13.77 -5.37
N LEU A 99 -14.40 12.45 -5.54
CA LEU A 99 -15.41 11.61 -4.92
C LEU A 99 -15.35 11.71 -3.39
N PHE A 100 -14.14 11.70 -2.82
CA PHE A 100 -13.98 11.87 -1.38
C PHE A 100 -14.31 13.28 -0.91
N ARG A 101 -13.78 14.31 -1.60
CA ARG A 101 -14.06 15.72 -1.25
C ARG A 101 -15.54 16.09 -1.33
N SER A 102 -16.28 15.49 -2.24
CA SER A 102 -17.73 15.71 -2.40
C SER A 102 -18.59 14.88 -1.46
N GLY A 103 -17.99 13.98 -0.66
CA GLY A 103 -18.71 13.06 0.21
C GLY A 103 -19.46 11.96 -0.54
N LYS A 104 -19.15 11.72 -1.82
CA LYS A 104 -19.71 10.62 -2.61
C LYS A 104 -19.18 9.25 -2.20
N VAL A 105 -17.96 9.23 -1.64
CA VAL A 105 -17.42 8.08 -0.93
C VAL A 105 -17.08 8.47 0.51
N ALA A 106 -17.28 7.54 1.44
CA ALA A 106 -16.99 7.77 2.86
C ALA A 106 -15.52 7.55 3.23
N MET A 107 -14.79 6.76 2.44
CA MET A 107 -13.38 6.47 2.59
C MET A 107 -12.65 6.65 1.27
N TYR A 108 -11.37 6.98 1.35
CA TYR A 108 -10.47 7.10 0.21
C TYR A 108 -9.20 6.33 0.49
N TYR A 109 -8.86 5.40 -0.40
CA TYR A 109 -7.55 4.75 -0.35
C TYR A 109 -6.53 5.62 -1.07
N GLY A 110 -5.52 6.10 -0.35
CA GLY A 110 -4.47 6.94 -0.90
C GLY A 110 -3.23 6.98 -0.03
N ASN A 111 -2.17 7.60 -0.57
CA ASN A 111 -0.89 7.72 0.12
C ASN A 111 -0.86 8.91 1.08
N GLU A 112 0.05 8.88 2.05
CA GLU A 112 0.26 9.98 3.01
C GLU A 112 0.41 11.35 2.32
N GLY A 113 1.19 11.41 1.24
CA GLY A 113 1.47 12.66 0.52
C GLY A 113 0.22 13.34 -0.08
N GLU A 114 -0.87 12.59 -0.22
CA GLU A 114 -2.13 13.07 -0.79
C GLU A 114 -3.00 13.79 0.24
N SER A 115 -2.68 13.73 1.53
CA SER A 115 -3.42 14.45 2.58
C SER A 115 -3.51 15.96 2.32
N LYS A 116 -2.50 16.52 1.62
CA LYS A 116 -2.47 17.91 1.13
C LYS A 116 -3.66 18.26 0.25
N ALA A 117 -4.19 17.32 -0.53
CA ALA A 117 -5.36 17.54 -1.39
C ALA A 117 -6.67 17.71 -0.59
N PHE A 118 -6.66 17.29 0.69
CA PHE A 118 -7.81 17.31 1.60
C PHE A 118 -7.67 18.37 2.70
N ALA A 119 -6.55 19.11 2.75
CA ALA A 119 -6.28 20.12 3.76
C ALA A 119 -7.35 21.22 3.82
N GLU A 120 -7.99 21.55 2.68
CA GLU A 120 -8.99 22.62 2.55
C GLU A 120 -10.46 22.13 2.52
N MET A 121 -10.73 20.87 2.84
CA MET A 121 -12.11 20.36 2.88
C MET A 121 -12.97 21.11 3.93
N SER A 122 -14.29 21.15 3.76
CA SER A 122 -15.17 21.62 4.85
C SER A 122 -15.18 20.65 6.01
N ASP A 123 -15.28 19.36 5.68
CA ASP A 123 -15.46 18.27 6.63
C ASP A 123 -14.13 17.77 7.18
N ASP A 124 -14.15 17.30 8.41
CA ASP A 124 -13.01 16.64 9.03
C ASP A 124 -12.90 15.19 8.55
N TYR A 125 -11.67 14.70 8.49
CA TYR A 125 -11.37 13.32 8.12
C TYR A 125 -10.29 12.74 9.03
N GLY A 126 -10.37 11.43 9.25
CA GLY A 126 -9.32 10.65 9.91
C GLY A 126 -8.38 10.01 8.89
N PHE A 127 -7.17 9.67 9.33
CA PHE A 127 -6.21 8.91 8.54
C PHE A 127 -5.75 7.69 9.35
N VAL A 128 -5.93 6.51 8.78
CA VAL A 128 -5.63 5.21 9.42
C VAL A 128 -4.84 4.33 8.47
N CYS A 129 -4.08 3.38 9.00
CA CYS A 129 -3.44 2.34 8.23
C CYS A 129 -4.49 1.51 7.49
N PHE A 130 -4.08 0.87 6.40
CA PHE A 130 -4.90 -0.17 5.78
C PHE A 130 -5.14 -1.32 6.77
N PRO A 131 -6.34 -1.91 6.82
CA PRO A 131 -6.64 -3.02 7.72
C PRO A 131 -5.73 -4.21 7.49
N LYS A 132 -5.39 -4.92 8.58
CA LYS A 132 -4.55 -6.13 8.48
C LYS A 132 -5.36 -7.34 7.99
N GLY A 133 -4.71 -8.14 7.16
CA GLY A 133 -5.20 -9.45 6.75
C GLY A 133 -4.98 -10.50 7.85
N PRO A 134 -5.59 -11.69 7.68
CA PRO A 134 -5.56 -12.75 8.69
C PRO A 134 -4.15 -13.33 8.95
N ASP A 135 -3.23 -13.22 8.00
CA ASP A 135 -1.85 -13.70 8.14
C ASP A 135 -0.89 -12.62 8.69
N ALA A 136 -1.40 -11.43 9.06
CA ALA A 136 -0.61 -10.32 9.60
C ALA A 136 -0.89 -10.03 11.08
N GLU A 137 0.19 -9.96 11.87
CA GLU A 137 0.13 -9.57 13.29
C GLU A 137 0.07 -8.04 13.46
N HIS A 138 0.78 -7.31 12.58
CA HIS A 138 0.95 -5.86 12.61
C HIS A 138 0.37 -5.19 11.36
N TYR A 139 0.17 -3.87 11.43
CA TYR A 139 -0.09 -3.07 10.24
C TYR A 139 1.17 -2.97 9.40
N VAL A 140 1.02 -3.23 8.11
CA VAL A 140 2.12 -3.28 7.14
C VAL A 140 2.02 -2.09 6.20
N VAL A 141 3.17 -1.46 5.95
CA VAL A 141 3.30 -0.39 4.97
C VAL A 141 4.21 -0.82 3.84
N GLY A 142 3.78 -0.51 2.61
CA GLY A 142 4.60 -0.73 1.42
C GLY A 142 5.69 0.32 1.36
N THR A 143 6.91 -0.10 1.05
CA THR A 143 8.00 0.83 0.79
C THR A 143 8.74 0.44 -0.49
N ASN A 144 9.22 1.46 -1.19
CA ASN A 144 10.12 1.27 -2.32
C ASN A 144 11.56 1.41 -1.82
N ALA A 145 12.46 0.57 -2.33
CA ALA A 145 13.88 0.72 -2.05
C ALA A 145 14.39 2.02 -2.70
N THR A 146 14.38 3.13 -1.95
CA THR A 146 15.19 4.29 -2.30
C THR A 146 16.58 4.05 -1.71
N ALA A 147 17.48 3.54 -2.53
CA ALA A 147 18.87 3.31 -2.13
C ALA A 147 19.78 4.37 -2.77
N TRP A 148 20.65 4.95 -1.95
CA TRP A 148 21.82 5.64 -2.47
C TRP A 148 22.85 4.59 -2.90
N VAL A 149 23.22 4.60 -4.17
CA VAL A 149 24.21 3.68 -4.73
C VAL A 149 25.50 4.41 -5.04
N ILE A 150 26.63 3.77 -4.76
CA ILE A 150 27.95 4.27 -5.17
C ILE A 150 28.35 3.52 -6.45
N PRO A 151 28.47 4.22 -7.59
CA PRO A 151 28.95 3.61 -8.83
C PRO A 151 30.29 2.92 -8.65
N ASN A 152 30.46 1.74 -9.25
CA ASN A 152 31.72 0.98 -9.19
C ASN A 152 32.89 1.65 -9.95
N THR A 153 32.65 2.80 -10.57
CA THR A 153 33.66 3.59 -11.30
C THR A 153 34.58 4.37 -10.36
N TYR A 154 34.20 4.56 -9.11
CA TYR A 154 35.03 5.23 -8.11
C TYR A 154 36.11 4.29 -7.58
N THR A 155 37.28 4.85 -7.28
CA THR A 155 38.28 4.14 -6.49
C THR A 155 37.75 3.82 -5.10
N LYS A 156 38.38 2.85 -4.41
CA LYS A 156 38.02 2.50 -3.04
C LYS A 156 38.02 3.72 -2.11
N GLU A 157 39.04 4.56 -2.21
CA GLU A 157 39.19 5.76 -1.37
C GLU A 157 38.08 6.78 -1.64
N GLU A 158 37.74 7.03 -2.91
CA GLU A 158 36.62 7.90 -3.27
C GLU A 158 35.29 7.35 -2.76
N ALA A 159 35.06 6.04 -2.91
CA ALA A 159 33.85 5.38 -2.43
C ALA A 159 33.71 5.48 -0.89
N GLU A 160 34.81 5.28 -0.15
CA GLU A 160 34.82 5.42 1.32
C GLU A 160 34.54 6.88 1.74
N ASN A 161 35.09 7.86 1.04
CA ASN A 161 34.82 9.28 1.29
C ASN A 161 33.37 9.66 0.99
N ILE A 162 32.81 9.17 -0.12
CA ILE A 162 31.39 9.37 -0.46
C ILE A 162 30.50 8.73 0.61
N ALA A 163 30.79 7.48 0.99
CA ALA A 163 30.03 6.78 2.04
C ALA A 163 30.08 7.53 3.38
N PHE A 164 31.23 8.07 3.76
CA PHE A 164 31.38 8.89 4.97
C PHE A 164 30.52 10.15 4.93
N VAL A 165 30.52 10.89 3.81
CA VAL A 165 29.69 12.10 3.64
C VAL A 165 28.20 11.77 3.66
N ILE A 166 27.78 10.72 2.96
CA ILE A 166 26.39 10.24 2.99
C ILE A 166 25.99 9.87 4.42
N ASN A 167 26.86 9.17 5.16
CA ASN A 167 26.59 8.80 6.55
C ASN A 167 26.42 10.03 7.46
N ILE A 168 27.21 11.09 7.28
CA ILE A 168 27.01 12.35 8.03
C ILE A 168 25.69 13.01 7.64
N TRP A 169 25.35 13.03 6.37
CA TRP A 169 24.16 13.71 5.88
C TRP A 169 22.85 13.02 6.28
N MET A 170 22.87 11.69 6.37
CA MET A 170 21.68 10.85 6.58
C MET A 170 21.39 10.50 8.04
N ASN A 171 22.36 10.66 8.95
CA ASN A 171 22.17 10.32 10.36
C ASN A 171 22.02 11.56 11.23
N ASP A 172 21.29 11.38 12.32
CA ASP A 172 21.17 12.41 13.33
C ASP A 172 22.54 12.78 13.92
N PRO A 173 22.76 14.07 14.24
CA PRO A 173 24.01 14.49 14.86
C PRO A 173 24.18 13.81 16.22
N PRO A 174 25.43 13.54 16.67
CA PRO A 174 25.67 12.95 17.98
C PRO A 174 24.99 13.77 19.10
N GLY A 175 24.15 13.11 19.90
CA GLY A 175 23.41 13.73 21.00
C GLY A 175 22.07 14.34 20.62
N TYR A 176 21.57 14.11 19.40
CA TYR A 176 20.20 14.47 19.02
C TYR A 176 19.17 13.75 19.89
N ASP A 177 18.19 14.51 20.39
CA ASP A 177 17.16 14.06 21.33
C ASP A 177 15.74 14.42 20.85
N GLY A 178 15.55 14.61 19.54
CA GLY A 178 14.27 14.94 18.91
C GLY A 178 13.63 13.80 18.09
N PRO A 179 13.42 12.59 18.63
CA PRO A 179 12.88 11.46 17.86
C PRO A 179 11.47 11.71 17.29
N ASP A 180 10.77 12.74 17.79
CA ASP A 180 9.42 13.15 17.40
C ASP A 180 9.39 14.45 16.58
N ASP A 181 10.53 15.08 16.29
CA ASP A 181 10.58 16.35 15.52
C ASP A 181 9.96 16.21 14.13
N TRP A 182 9.94 14.99 13.58
CA TRP A 182 9.27 14.69 12.32
C TRP A 182 7.76 15.00 12.35
N MET A 183 7.11 14.88 13.52
CA MET A 183 5.67 15.11 13.68
C MET A 183 5.29 16.58 13.42
N ALA A 184 6.17 17.52 13.78
CA ALA A 184 5.95 18.95 13.59
C ALA A 184 5.65 19.31 12.12
N ALA A 185 6.32 18.63 11.18
CA ALA A 185 6.10 18.82 9.75
C ALA A 185 4.79 18.17 9.23
N LYS A 186 4.20 17.26 10.01
CA LYS A 186 2.99 16.51 9.63
C LYS A 186 1.71 17.14 10.16
N TYR A 187 1.71 17.74 11.35
CA TYR A 187 0.49 18.36 11.91
C TYR A 187 -0.25 19.32 10.96
N PRO A 188 0.43 20.18 10.15
CA PRO A 188 -0.29 21.04 9.20
C PRO A 188 -0.95 20.31 8.02
N LEU A 189 -0.63 19.04 7.81
CA LEU A 189 -1.09 18.23 6.67
C LEU A 189 -2.29 17.33 7.02
N PHE A 190 -2.64 17.23 8.30
CA PHE A 190 -3.71 16.36 8.79
C PHE A 190 -4.67 17.15 9.66
N ARG A 191 -5.93 16.70 9.70
CA ARG A 191 -7.00 17.34 10.48
C ARG A 191 -7.18 16.78 11.89
N ASP A 192 -6.68 15.58 12.11
CA ASP A 192 -6.73 14.86 13.38
C ASP A 192 -5.29 14.56 13.82
N GLU A 193 -4.91 14.98 15.03
CA GLU A 193 -3.58 14.74 15.60
C GLU A 193 -3.26 13.25 15.70
N ARG A 194 -4.26 12.39 15.87
CA ARG A 194 -4.09 10.92 15.91
C ARG A 194 -3.59 10.36 14.58
N ALA A 195 -3.84 11.05 13.47
CA ALA A 195 -3.20 10.68 12.21
C ALA A 195 -1.67 10.69 12.36
N VAL A 196 -1.14 11.71 13.03
CA VAL A 196 0.31 11.89 13.24
C VAL A 196 0.80 11.02 14.40
N GLU A 197 0.17 11.14 15.56
CA GLU A 197 0.62 10.54 16.81
C GLU A 197 0.40 9.01 16.87
N GLU A 198 -0.60 8.49 16.16
CA GLU A 198 -0.90 7.05 16.12
C GLU A 198 -0.58 6.46 14.75
N THR A 199 -1.27 6.89 13.69
CA THR A 199 -1.20 6.22 12.38
C THR A 199 0.17 6.36 11.72
N LEU A 200 0.71 7.57 11.62
CA LEU A 200 2.04 7.78 11.06
C LEU A 200 3.14 7.22 11.96
N ALA A 201 2.93 7.24 13.28
CA ALA A 201 3.84 6.60 14.21
C ALA A 201 3.86 5.06 14.04
N ILE A 202 2.75 4.42 13.69
CA ILE A 202 2.69 3.00 13.32
C ILE A 202 3.31 2.76 11.94
N ALA A 203 3.08 3.66 10.99
CA ALA A 203 3.50 3.54 9.59
C ALA A 203 4.96 3.97 9.34
N ARG A 204 5.64 4.55 10.34
CA ARG A 204 7.02 5.02 10.22
C ARG A 204 7.95 3.82 9.96
N LEU A 205 8.91 3.96 9.04
CA LEU A 205 9.73 2.81 8.60
C LEU A 205 10.54 2.12 9.71
N ASP A 206 10.82 2.80 10.82
CA ASP A 206 11.53 2.28 11.99
C ASP A 206 10.61 1.55 12.99
N THR A 207 9.30 1.74 12.91
CA THR A 207 8.29 1.10 13.76
C THR A 207 7.39 0.13 13.00
N ALA A 208 7.20 0.36 11.70
CA ALA A 208 6.38 -0.44 10.83
C ALA A 208 7.09 -1.72 10.41
N GLN A 209 6.31 -2.79 10.22
CA GLN A 209 6.76 -3.88 9.37
C GLN A 209 6.72 -3.39 7.92
N ALA A 210 7.81 -2.77 7.48
CA ALA A 210 7.93 -2.27 6.12
C ALA A 210 8.19 -3.43 5.16
N MET A 211 7.33 -3.60 4.15
CA MET A 211 7.54 -4.58 3.09
C MET A 211 8.06 -3.88 1.84
N PHE A 212 9.28 -4.25 1.46
CA PHE A 212 9.87 -3.78 0.20
C PHE A 212 9.17 -4.39 -1.00
N ASP A 213 8.83 -3.54 -1.96
CA ASP A 213 8.37 -3.98 -3.28
C ASP A 213 9.55 -4.39 -4.16
N TYR A 214 9.79 -5.70 -4.26
CA TYR A 214 10.88 -6.26 -5.07
C TYR A 214 10.66 -6.11 -6.58
N ARG A 215 9.48 -5.70 -7.06
CA ARG A 215 9.27 -5.37 -8.48
C ARG A 215 10.13 -4.18 -8.93
N SER A 216 10.58 -3.34 -7.98
CA SER A 216 11.53 -2.26 -8.23
C SER A 216 12.89 -2.74 -8.75
N VAL A 217 13.25 -4.00 -8.46
CA VAL A 217 14.51 -4.64 -8.90
C VAL A 217 14.30 -5.86 -9.79
N VAL A 218 13.09 -6.42 -9.84
CA VAL A 218 12.66 -7.50 -10.75
C VAL A 218 11.76 -6.94 -11.84
N PHE A 219 12.38 -6.39 -12.89
CA PHE A 219 11.66 -5.79 -14.01
C PHE A 219 10.91 -6.84 -14.84
N GLY A 220 9.65 -6.54 -15.18
CA GLY A 220 8.78 -7.41 -15.99
C GLY A 220 7.65 -8.08 -15.19
N VAL A 221 7.62 -7.87 -13.87
CA VAL A 221 6.50 -8.28 -13.01
C VAL A 221 5.55 -7.09 -12.83
N ASP A 222 4.31 -7.23 -13.31
CA ASP A 222 3.28 -6.19 -13.26
C ASP A 222 1.97 -6.72 -12.70
N VAL A 223 1.66 -6.37 -11.45
CA VAL A 223 0.46 -6.85 -10.74
C VAL A 223 -0.84 -6.51 -11.47
N ASN A 224 -0.85 -5.51 -12.35
CA ASN A 224 -2.03 -5.15 -13.14
C ASN A 224 -2.47 -6.27 -14.09
N GLN A 225 -1.54 -7.15 -14.47
CA GLN A 225 -1.83 -8.35 -15.25
C GLN A 225 -2.65 -9.39 -14.47
N ILE A 226 -2.76 -9.23 -13.14
CA ILE A 226 -3.67 -9.98 -12.27
C ILE A 226 -4.86 -9.10 -11.88
N ALA A 227 -4.62 -7.87 -11.41
CA ALA A 227 -5.66 -7.01 -10.85
C ALA A 227 -6.80 -6.72 -11.83
N ASN A 228 -6.46 -6.28 -13.05
CA ASN A 228 -7.46 -5.89 -14.05
C ASN A 228 -8.37 -7.06 -14.47
N PRO A 229 -7.85 -8.21 -14.92
CA PRO A 229 -8.73 -9.29 -15.36
C PRO A 229 -9.57 -9.87 -14.23
N VAL A 230 -9.12 -9.81 -12.97
CA VAL A 230 -9.94 -10.20 -11.81
C VAL A 230 -11.02 -9.15 -11.55
N TYR A 231 -10.65 -7.87 -11.41
CA TYR A 231 -11.57 -6.77 -11.16
C TYR A 231 -12.68 -6.66 -12.22
N TYR A 232 -12.35 -6.84 -13.50
CA TYR A 232 -13.32 -6.80 -14.59
C TYR A 232 -14.05 -8.13 -14.83
N ASN A 233 -13.89 -9.11 -13.93
CA ASN A 233 -14.50 -10.44 -14.04
C ASN A 233 -14.16 -11.18 -15.35
N GLU A 234 -12.99 -10.93 -15.93
CA GLU A 234 -12.49 -11.60 -17.13
C GLU A 234 -11.84 -12.96 -16.82
N LYS A 235 -11.26 -13.09 -15.61
CA LYS A 235 -10.58 -14.30 -15.13
C LYS A 235 -10.80 -14.47 -13.64
N THR A 236 -10.90 -15.72 -13.21
CA THR A 236 -10.68 -16.07 -11.80
C THR A 236 -9.25 -15.74 -11.38
N VAL A 237 -9.03 -15.61 -10.07
CA VAL A 237 -7.68 -15.43 -9.48
C VAL A 237 -6.72 -16.51 -9.97
N ALA A 238 -7.15 -17.78 -9.96
CA ALA A 238 -6.33 -18.90 -10.41
C ALA A 238 -5.95 -18.79 -11.90
N GLU A 239 -6.88 -18.43 -12.78
CA GLU A 239 -6.61 -18.23 -14.20
C GLU A 239 -5.68 -17.03 -14.46
N ALA A 240 -5.83 -15.96 -13.68
CA ALA A 240 -4.98 -14.78 -13.76
C ALA A 240 -3.53 -15.12 -13.34
N ILE A 241 -3.35 -15.83 -12.22
CA ILE A 241 -2.03 -16.29 -11.75
C ILE A 241 -1.37 -17.21 -12.78
N GLU A 242 -2.10 -18.21 -13.29
CA GLU A 242 -1.54 -19.14 -14.28
C GLU A 242 -1.17 -18.44 -15.59
N ALA A 243 -1.92 -17.41 -16.00
CA ALA A 243 -1.62 -16.64 -17.22
C ALA A 243 -0.33 -15.82 -17.11
N VAL A 244 0.01 -15.30 -15.93
CA VAL A 244 1.20 -14.45 -15.74
C VAL A 244 2.45 -15.24 -15.31
N ALA A 245 2.28 -16.47 -14.81
CA ALA A 245 3.38 -17.27 -14.26
C ALA A 245 4.59 -17.39 -15.21
N PRO A 246 4.44 -17.71 -16.52
CA PRO A 246 5.60 -17.81 -17.41
C PRO A 246 6.37 -16.49 -17.58
N VAL A 247 5.66 -15.35 -17.54
CA VAL A 247 6.27 -14.02 -17.68
C VAL A 247 7.04 -13.66 -16.41
N TYR A 248 6.43 -13.91 -15.24
CA TYR A 248 7.04 -13.60 -13.95
C TYR A 248 8.24 -14.49 -13.69
N ASP A 249 8.11 -15.79 -13.94
CA ASP A 249 9.19 -16.76 -13.72
C ASP A 249 10.41 -16.43 -14.58
N ALA A 250 10.21 -16.01 -15.84
CA ALA A 250 11.29 -15.56 -16.71
C ALA A 250 11.95 -14.25 -16.24
N ALA A 251 11.16 -13.28 -15.76
CA ALA A 251 11.69 -12.03 -15.20
C ALA A 251 12.52 -12.27 -13.93
N ILE A 252 12.02 -13.18 -13.07
CA ILE A 252 12.66 -13.59 -11.83
C ILE A 252 13.96 -14.36 -12.09
N ALA A 253 13.95 -15.33 -13.01
CA ALA A 253 15.16 -16.06 -13.41
C ALA A 253 16.25 -15.08 -13.89
N LYS A 254 15.88 -14.13 -14.76
CA LYS A 254 16.81 -13.08 -15.22
C LYS A 254 17.36 -12.24 -14.07
N ALA A 255 16.52 -11.83 -13.12
CA ALA A 255 16.95 -11.06 -11.94
C ALA A 255 17.90 -11.87 -11.03
N ASN A 256 17.70 -13.19 -10.98
CA ASN A 256 18.56 -14.13 -10.26
C ASN A 256 19.87 -14.48 -11.01
N GLY A 257 20.04 -14.03 -12.25
CA GLY A 257 21.21 -14.31 -13.11
C GLY A 257 21.16 -15.66 -13.83
N GLU A 258 19.96 -16.18 -14.10
CA GLU A 258 19.69 -17.48 -14.73
C GLU A 258 19.20 -17.36 -16.18
#